data_AF-A0A382JE65-F1
#
_entry.id   AF-A0A382JE65-F1
#
_cell.length_a   1.000
_cell.length_b   1.000
_cell.length_c   1.000
_cell.angle_alpha   90.00
_cell.angle_beta   90.00
_cell.angle_gamma   90.00
#
_symmetry.space_group_name_H-M   'P 1'
#
loop_
_entity.id
_entity.type
_entity.pdbx_description
1 polymer ?
#
loop_
_entity_poly.entity_id
_entity_poly.type
_entity_poly.pdbx_seq_one_letter_code
_entity_poly.pdbx_strand_id
1 'polypeptide(L)'
;MKQFNINFQIIALLSIFVIGCDKMDVSISEETRSIKTYPFSDPNPIPMLVKDSRLYPYHSFDGYSHEGKPQEWKVLKLENSFIEVTVLPEVGGKVWGAIDKSNGEEFIYRNEVMKFRNIALRGPWTSGGIEFNFGVIGHTPSTATPVDYTTRTNLDGSVSVFVGAMDLPSRTHWRVEINLKKDRSNFETTALWYNPTPHTQPYYNWMTAAAFARDDLEVAFPGNQYLKHGGEVKSWPVDNKGRDLSFYDNNRFEGHKSYHVVGEQKDFFGG
;
A
#
# COMPACT_ATOMS: atom_id res chain seq x y z
N MET A 1 -12.42 52.19 -73.57
CA MET A 1 -11.74 51.12 -72.80
C MET A 1 -12.06 51.33 -71.33
N LYS A 2 -12.78 50.40 -70.69
CA LYS A 2 -13.15 50.47 -69.27
C LYS A 2 -12.01 49.88 -68.44
N GLN A 3 -11.49 50.64 -67.47
CA GLN A 3 -10.49 50.18 -66.52
C GLN A 3 -11.22 49.60 -65.28
N PHE A 4 -11.00 48.31 -65.01
CA PHE A 4 -11.54 47.60 -63.86
C PHE A 4 -10.67 47.88 -62.63
N ASN A 5 -11.27 48.35 -61.54
CA ASN A 5 -10.65 48.38 -60.22
C ASN A 5 -10.96 47.06 -59.50
N ILE A 6 -9.92 46.29 -59.16
CA ILE A 6 -10.02 45.08 -58.35
C ILE A 6 -9.71 45.46 -56.91
N ASN A 7 -10.71 45.39 -56.03
CA ASN A 7 -10.53 45.50 -54.58
C ASN A 7 -10.10 44.14 -54.03
N PHE A 8 -8.88 44.08 -53.50
CA PHE A 8 -8.39 42.92 -52.75
C PHE A 8 -8.84 43.07 -51.29
N GLN A 9 -9.88 42.34 -50.87
CA GLN A 9 -10.21 42.19 -49.46
C GLN A 9 -9.33 41.09 -48.85
N ILE A 10 -8.42 41.49 -47.96
CA ILE A 10 -7.63 40.58 -47.13
C ILE A 10 -8.54 40.10 -46.00
N ILE A 11 -8.94 38.82 -46.06
CA ILE A 11 -9.61 38.14 -44.95
C ILE A 11 -8.51 37.63 -44.01
N ALA A 12 -8.36 38.28 -42.86
CA ALA A 12 -7.51 37.78 -41.78
C ALA A 12 -8.27 36.70 -40.99
N LEU A 13 -7.90 35.43 -41.17
CA LEU A 13 -8.34 34.34 -40.29
C LEU A 13 -7.65 34.51 -38.93
N LEU A 14 -8.41 34.92 -37.91
CA LEU A 14 -7.99 34.81 -36.52
C LEU A 14 -8.10 33.36 -36.07
N SER A 15 -6.99 32.65 -36.03
CA SER A 15 -6.86 31.35 -35.36
C SER A 15 -6.85 31.59 -33.86
N ILE A 16 -8.00 31.45 -33.19
CA ILE A 16 -8.08 31.40 -31.73
C ILE A 16 -7.46 30.08 -31.29
N PHE A 17 -6.18 30.10 -30.92
CA PHE A 17 -5.57 29.01 -30.15
C PHE A 17 -6.12 29.10 -28.73
N VAL A 18 -7.17 28.33 -28.45
CA VAL A 18 -7.57 28.05 -27.07
C VAL A 18 -6.49 27.14 -26.49
N ILE A 19 -5.49 27.73 -25.85
CA ILE A 19 -4.60 27.00 -24.94
C ILE A 19 -5.46 26.71 -23.71
N GLY A 20 -6.27 25.66 -23.80
CA GLY A 20 -6.83 24.99 -22.63
C GLY A 20 -5.67 24.36 -21.89
N CYS A 21 -5.04 25.12 -21.01
CA CYS A 21 -4.16 24.57 -19.99
C CYS A 21 -5.09 23.92 -18.96
N ASP A 22 -5.57 22.71 -19.26
CA ASP A 22 -6.06 21.83 -18.20
C ASP A 22 -4.84 21.58 -17.31
N LYS A 23 -4.81 22.27 -16.16
CA LYS A 23 -3.92 21.93 -15.06
C LYS A 23 -4.07 20.43 -14.85
N MET A 24 -2.95 19.72 -14.75
CA MET A 24 -2.96 18.33 -14.34
C MET A 24 -3.62 18.24 -12.95
N ASP A 25 -4.90 17.85 -12.91
CA ASP A 25 -5.66 17.63 -11.68
C ASP A 25 -5.18 16.40 -10.90
N VAL A 26 -4.24 15.64 -11.47
CA VAL A 26 -3.51 14.56 -10.80
C VAL A 26 -2.01 14.78 -10.93
N SER A 27 -1.27 14.59 -9.84
CA SER A 27 0.16 14.84 -9.79
C SER A 27 0.88 13.79 -8.94
N ILE A 28 2.19 13.69 -9.18
CA ILE A 28 3.10 12.88 -8.38
C ILE A 28 4.29 13.73 -7.98
N SER A 29 4.68 13.67 -6.70
CA SER A 29 5.84 14.39 -6.16
C SER A 29 6.65 13.51 -5.24
N GLU A 30 7.95 13.79 -5.14
CA GLU A 30 8.85 13.18 -4.17
C GLU A 30 9.30 14.26 -3.19
N GLU A 31 9.25 13.95 -1.90
CA GLU A 31 9.73 14.84 -0.85
C GLU A 31 10.43 14.07 0.25
N THR A 32 11.23 14.78 1.04
CA THR A 32 11.83 14.26 2.26
C THR A 32 11.02 14.77 3.44
N ARG A 33 10.51 13.86 4.28
CA ARG A 33 9.80 14.21 5.53
C ARG A 33 10.61 13.77 6.75
N SER A 34 10.75 14.66 7.71
CA SER A 34 11.29 14.34 9.03
C SER A 34 10.20 13.67 9.87
N ILE A 35 10.37 12.38 10.18
CA ILE A 35 9.39 11.59 10.96
C ILE A 35 10.06 11.09 12.23
N LYS A 36 9.37 11.23 13.37
CA LYS A 36 9.84 10.64 14.63
C LYS A 36 9.94 9.13 14.47
N THR A 37 11.15 8.62 14.61
CA THR A 37 11.50 7.24 14.29
C THR A 37 12.13 6.57 15.49
N TYR A 38 11.64 5.38 15.82
CA TYR A 38 12.25 4.47 16.79
C TYR A 38 12.95 3.37 15.97
N PRO A 39 14.24 3.55 15.64
CA PRO A 39 14.93 2.70 14.68
C PRO A 39 15.14 1.29 15.22
N PHE A 40 15.36 0.37 14.29
CA PHE A 40 15.94 -0.94 14.57
C PHE A 40 17.45 -0.92 14.25
N SER A 41 18.18 -1.89 14.80
CA SER A 41 19.64 -2.02 14.65
C SER A 41 20.07 -3.47 14.89
N ASP A 42 21.38 -3.69 15.00
CA ASP A 42 21.96 -4.98 15.37
C ASP A 42 21.57 -6.13 14.40
N PRO A 43 22.00 -6.04 13.12
CA PRO A 43 21.81 -7.15 12.18
C PRO A 43 22.60 -8.36 12.68
N ASN A 44 21.90 -9.47 12.86
CA ASN A 44 22.51 -10.70 13.36
C ASN A 44 23.52 -11.23 12.31
N PRO A 45 24.80 -11.45 12.68
CA PRO A 45 25.81 -11.93 11.74
C PRO A 45 25.57 -13.39 11.32
N ILE A 46 24.73 -14.13 12.04
CA ILE A 46 24.36 -15.50 11.71
C ILE A 46 23.13 -15.46 10.79
N PRO A 47 23.19 -16.07 9.59
CA PRO A 47 22.04 -16.14 8.70
C PRO A 47 20.84 -16.82 9.38
N MET A 48 19.63 -16.43 8.97
CA MET A 48 18.38 -17.04 9.43
C MET A 48 18.31 -18.54 9.16
N LEU A 49 19.18 -19.10 8.31
CA LEU A 49 19.27 -20.54 8.02
C LEU A 49 19.17 -21.44 9.26
N VAL A 50 19.78 -21.05 10.39
CA VAL A 50 19.75 -21.85 11.63
C VAL A 50 18.43 -21.74 12.40
N LYS A 51 17.64 -20.68 12.19
CA LYS A 51 16.34 -20.42 12.84
C LYS A 51 15.17 -20.82 11.93
N ASP A 52 15.24 -20.46 10.65
CA ASP A 52 14.27 -20.72 9.60
C ASP A 52 14.98 -20.81 8.24
N SER A 53 15.12 -22.03 7.72
CA SER A 53 15.80 -22.29 6.45
C SER A 53 15.10 -21.67 5.24
N ARG A 54 13.79 -21.37 5.35
CA ARG A 54 13.00 -20.73 4.28
C ARG A 54 13.41 -19.29 4.03
N LEU A 55 14.15 -18.66 4.96
CA LEU A 55 14.54 -17.26 4.89
C LEU A 55 16.01 -17.05 4.50
N TYR A 56 16.79 -18.11 4.25
CA TYR A 56 18.14 -17.94 3.72
C TYR A 56 18.08 -17.19 2.37
N PRO A 57 18.92 -16.16 2.12
CA PRO A 57 20.13 -15.76 2.87
C PRO A 57 19.94 -14.58 3.84
N TYR A 58 18.72 -14.25 4.26
CA TYR A 58 18.49 -13.13 5.17
C TYR A 58 19.08 -13.36 6.57
N HIS A 59 19.24 -12.25 7.30
CA HIS A 59 19.50 -12.20 8.75
C HIS A 59 18.33 -11.50 9.47
N SER A 60 18.19 -11.75 10.78
CA SER A 60 17.30 -10.98 11.66
C SER A 60 17.95 -9.70 12.15
N PHE A 61 17.13 -8.78 12.67
CA PHE A 61 17.58 -7.65 13.49
C PHE A 61 17.09 -7.82 14.92
N ASP A 62 18.02 -7.65 15.88
CA ASP A 62 17.76 -7.93 17.29
C ASP A 62 17.65 -6.63 18.12
N GLY A 63 18.09 -5.48 17.58
CA GLY A 63 18.06 -4.19 18.27
C GLY A 63 16.83 -3.34 17.92
N TYR A 64 16.15 -2.79 18.93
CA TYR A 64 15.01 -1.90 18.76
C TYR A 64 15.05 -0.75 19.77
N SER A 65 15.03 0.50 19.28
CA SER A 65 15.10 1.66 20.15
C SER A 65 13.80 1.88 20.94
N HIS A 66 13.97 2.22 22.22
CA HIS A 66 12.90 2.74 23.08
C HIS A 66 12.70 4.24 22.90
N GLU A 67 13.75 4.96 22.49
CA GLU A 67 13.75 6.39 22.25
C GLU A 67 13.54 6.71 20.76
N GLY A 68 12.69 7.68 20.49
CA GLY A 68 12.39 8.14 19.14
C GLY A 68 13.20 9.39 18.80
N LYS A 69 13.79 9.43 17.61
CA LYS A 69 14.51 10.60 17.09
C LYS A 69 13.96 11.01 15.73
N PRO A 70 14.01 12.29 15.35
CA PRO A 70 13.73 12.70 13.98
C PRO A 70 14.65 11.95 13.01
N GLN A 71 14.08 11.42 11.94
CA GLN A 71 14.82 10.82 10.84
C GLN A 71 14.14 11.23 9.53
N GLU A 72 14.95 11.56 8.55
CA GLU A 72 14.50 11.90 7.21
C GLU A 72 14.11 10.63 6.44
N TRP A 73 12.91 10.66 5.86
CA TRP A 73 12.37 9.58 5.04
C TRP A 73 11.91 10.14 3.70
N LYS A 74 12.19 9.39 2.64
CA LYS A 74 11.63 9.67 1.31
C LYS A 74 10.16 9.28 1.27
N VAL A 75 9.32 10.22 0.86
CA VAL A 75 7.88 10.05 0.68
C VAL A 75 7.51 10.39 -0.75
N LEU A 76 6.86 9.44 -1.43
CA LEU A 76 6.23 9.69 -2.73
C LEU A 76 4.77 10.02 -2.48
N LYS A 77 4.26 11.08 -3.11
CA LYS A 77 2.88 11.52 -2.98
C LYS A 77 2.20 11.47 -4.34
N LEU A 78 1.09 10.75 -4.45
CA LEU A 78 0.15 10.83 -5.55
C LEU A 78 -1.06 11.63 -5.05
N GLU A 79 -1.54 12.56 -5.85
CA GLU A 79 -2.63 13.43 -5.41
C GLU A 79 -3.52 13.85 -6.58
N ASN A 80 -4.83 13.84 -6.38
CA ASN A 80 -5.80 14.46 -7.30
C ASN A 80 -6.77 15.40 -6.56
N SER A 81 -7.87 15.83 -7.19
CA SER A 81 -8.88 16.68 -6.54
C SER A 81 -9.61 16.03 -5.36
N PHE A 82 -9.60 14.70 -5.25
CA PHE A 82 -10.38 13.92 -4.28
C PHE A 82 -9.55 13.33 -3.16
N ILE A 83 -8.38 12.76 -3.47
CA ILE A 83 -7.57 12.03 -2.50
C ILE A 83 -6.08 12.35 -2.60
N GLU A 84 -5.38 12.14 -1.50
CA GLU A 84 -3.92 12.08 -1.41
C GLU A 84 -3.51 10.66 -1.01
N VAL A 85 -2.48 10.10 -1.64
CA VAL A 85 -1.90 8.79 -1.31
C VAL A 85 -0.39 8.95 -1.14
N THR A 86 0.14 8.47 -0.03
CA THR A 86 1.58 8.54 0.28
C THR A 86 2.20 7.15 0.29
N VAL A 87 3.43 7.03 -0.21
CA VAL A 87 4.17 5.76 -0.34
C VAL A 87 5.57 5.92 0.25
N LEU A 88 6.03 4.92 1.01
CA LEU A 88 7.36 4.87 1.62
C LEU A 88 8.25 3.84 0.90
N PRO A 89 9.01 4.23 -0.16
CA PRO A 89 9.92 3.32 -0.85
C PRO A 89 11.03 2.76 0.07
N GLU A 90 11.39 3.48 1.12
CA GLU A 90 12.43 3.05 2.07
C GLU A 90 11.93 2.03 3.12
N VAL A 91 10.61 1.76 3.14
CA VAL A 91 9.95 0.89 4.13
C VAL A 91 9.04 -0.10 3.40
N GLY A 92 9.67 -1.01 2.67
CA GLY A 92 8.97 -2.06 1.93
C GLY A 92 8.13 -1.58 0.75
N GLY A 93 8.20 -0.29 0.40
CA GLY A 93 7.37 0.31 -0.64
C GLY A 93 5.91 0.46 -0.24
N LYS A 94 5.57 0.32 1.04
CA LYS A 94 4.19 0.34 1.52
C LYS A 94 3.48 1.65 1.15
N VAL A 95 2.17 1.59 0.91
CA VAL A 95 1.34 2.79 1.07
C VAL A 95 1.43 3.17 2.54
N TRP A 96 1.84 4.39 2.83
CA TRP A 96 1.98 4.88 4.20
C TRP A 96 0.66 5.37 4.78
N GLY A 97 -0.13 6.04 3.95
CA GLY A 97 -1.46 6.54 4.29
C GLY A 97 -2.18 7.09 3.07
N ALA A 98 -3.49 7.29 3.20
CA ALA A 98 -4.32 7.92 2.19
C ALA A 98 -5.44 8.72 2.84
N ILE A 99 -5.71 9.91 2.29
CA ILE A 99 -6.63 10.92 2.83
C ILE A 99 -7.72 11.22 1.82
N ASP A 100 -8.97 11.33 2.29
CA ASP A 100 -10.06 11.95 1.54
C ASP A 100 -10.02 13.47 1.76
N LYS A 101 -9.87 14.23 0.67
CA LYS A 101 -9.74 15.69 0.74
C LYS A 101 -11.04 16.42 1.01
N SER A 102 -12.19 15.76 0.83
CA SER A 102 -13.49 16.37 1.10
C SER A 102 -13.74 16.59 2.60
N ASN A 103 -13.12 15.77 3.46
CA ASN A 103 -13.23 15.85 4.91
C ASN A 103 -11.89 15.95 5.64
N GLY A 104 -10.76 15.68 4.96
CA GLY A 104 -9.42 15.69 5.54
C GLY A 104 -9.07 14.44 6.35
N GLU A 105 -9.91 13.40 6.31
CA GLU A 105 -9.75 12.20 7.12
C GLU A 105 -8.98 11.09 6.39
N GLU A 106 -8.26 10.28 7.17
CA GLU A 106 -7.51 9.13 6.65
C GLU A 106 -8.42 7.91 6.48
N PHE A 107 -8.53 7.40 5.26
CA PHE A 107 -9.21 6.12 4.98
C PHE A 107 -8.23 4.94 4.91
N ILE A 108 -6.92 5.21 4.88
CA ILE A 108 -5.87 4.24 5.19
C ILE A 108 -5.07 4.80 6.37
N TYR A 109 -5.10 4.10 7.51
CA TYR A 109 -4.51 4.58 8.75
C TYR A 109 -3.02 4.84 8.59
N ARG A 110 -2.56 6.07 8.83
CA ARG A 110 -1.15 6.41 8.83
C ARG A 110 -0.65 6.53 10.26
N ASN A 111 0.42 5.81 10.59
CA ASN A 111 1.08 6.04 11.87
C ASN A 111 1.96 7.30 11.76
N GLU A 112 1.72 8.27 12.64
CA GLU A 112 2.47 9.53 12.72
C GLU A 112 3.94 9.34 13.16
N VAL A 113 4.30 8.13 13.60
CA VAL A 113 5.69 7.76 13.94
C VAL A 113 6.12 6.47 13.25
N MET A 114 7.42 6.37 12.95
CA MET A 114 8.04 5.14 12.45
C MET A 114 8.60 4.33 13.61
N LYS A 115 7.74 3.55 14.27
CA LYS A 115 8.13 2.73 15.42
C LYS A 115 8.32 1.26 15.03
N PHE A 116 9.56 0.89 14.71
CA PHE A 116 9.87 -0.47 14.29
C PHE A 116 9.83 -1.46 15.45
N ARG A 117 9.15 -2.60 15.30
CA ARG A 117 9.09 -3.68 16.29
C ARG A 117 9.26 -5.05 15.65
N ASN A 118 9.62 -6.04 16.46
CA ASN A 118 9.95 -7.40 16.04
C ASN A 118 8.68 -8.21 15.68
N ILE A 119 8.19 -8.05 14.45
CA ILE A 119 6.97 -8.69 13.92
C ILE A 119 7.21 -9.32 12.52
N ALA A 120 7.99 -8.67 11.65
CA ALA A 120 8.28 -9.20 10.31
C ALA A 120 9.20 -10.43 10.35
N LEU A 121 9.30 -11.16 9.24
CA LEU A 121 10.17 -12.35 9.14
C LEU A 121 11.65 -12.06 9.43
N ARG A 122 12.12 -10.83 9.19
CA ARG A 122 13.46 -10.36 9.58
C ARG A 122 13.48 -9.58 10.90
N GLY A 123 12.32 -9.40 11.51
CA GLY A 123 12.08 -8.65 12.72
C GLY A 123 11.39 -7.31 12.48
N PRO A 124 12.06 -6.27 11.94
CA PRO A 124 11.51 -4.92 11.94
C PRO A 124 10.24 -4.77 11.10
N TRP A 125 9.22 -4.15 11.69
CA TRP A 125 7.92 -3.87 11.09
C TRP A 125 7.29 -2.60 11.71
N THR A 126 6.48 -1.87 10.96
CA THR A 126 5.74 -0.69 11.44
C THR A 126 4.25 -0.80 11.14
N SER A 127 3.40 -0.34 12.06
CA SER A 127 1.95 -0.30 11.89
C SER A 127 1.51 0.83 10.95
N GLY A 128 0.25 0.75 10.50
CA GLY A 128 -0.34 1.68 9.55
C GLY A 128 -0.07 1.31 8.10
N GLY A 129 -0.78 1.95 7.18
CA GLY A 129 -0.61 1.84 5.74
C GLY A 129 -1.18 0.57 5.13
N ILE A 130 -0.68 0.25 3.93
CA ILE A 130 -0.89 -1.03 3.26
C ILE A 130 0.48 -1.65 3.02
N GLU A 131 0.79 -2.72 3.75
CA GLU A 131 1.99 -3.52 3.53
C GLU A 131 1.75 -4.55 2.41
N PHE A 132 2.75 -4.72 1.55
CA PHE A 132 2.73 -5.68 0.46
C PHE A 132 3.53 -6.93 0.81
N ASN A 133 2.88 -8.09 0.92
CA ASN A 133 3.52 -9.36 1.25
C ASN A 133 3.61 -10.26 0.02
N PHE A 134 4.82 -10.74 -0.28
CA PHE A 134 5.09 -11.61 -1.42
C PHE A 134 6.08 -12.73 -1.06
N GLY A 135 5.99 -13.85 -1.77
CA GLY A 135 6.95 -14.94 -1.70
C GLY A 135 6.64 -15.91 -0.56
N VAL A 136 7.38 -15.78 0.54
CA VAL A 136 7.18 -16.58 1.77
C VAL A 136 6.03 -16.01 2.63
N ILE A 137 5.54 -16.80 3.60
CA ILE A 137 4.44 -16.37 4.48
C ILE A 137 4.77 -15.04 5.18
N GLY A 138 3.90 -14.05 5.01
CA GLY A 138 4.10 -12.71 5.58
C GLY A 138 4.16 -12.71 7.12
N HIS A 139 4.66 -11.65 7.75
CA HIS A 139 5.07 -10.37 7.19
C HIS A 139 6.43 -10.40 6.44
N THR A 140 6.46 -9.92 5.19
CA THR A 140 7.59 -10.12 4.25
C THR A 140 8.96 -9.67 4.78
N PRO A 141 10.08 -10.30 4.38
CA PRO A 141 11.43 -9.84 4.70
C PRO A 141 11.75 -8.41 4.27
N SER A 142 11.03 -7.86 3.28
CA SER A 142 11.26 -6.51 2.77
C SER A 142 10.51 -5.41 3.54
N THR A 143 9.65 -5.73 4.52
CA THR A 143 8.70 -4.77 5.11
C THR A 143 9.34 -3.48 5.63
N ALA A 144 10.54 -3.55 6.19
CA ALA A 144 11.20 -2.42 6.83
C ALA A 144 12.45 -1.93 6.11
N THR A 145 12.73 -2.42 4.91
CA THR A 145 13.93 -2.07 4.15
C THR A 145 13.58 -1.41 2.82
N PRO A 146 14.51 -0.62 2.24
CA PRO A 146 14.29 -0.01 0.95
C PRO A 146 14.00 -1.04 -0.15
N VAL A 147 13.11 -0.65 -1.06
CA VAL A 147 12.79 -1.36 -2.28
C VAL A 147 13.02 -0.44 -3.47
N ASP A 148 13.17 -1.04 -4.66
CA ASP A 148 13.26 -0.24 -5.89
C ASP A 148 11.92 0.42 -6.18
N TYR A 149 11.96 1.63 -6.73
CA TYR A 149 10.76 2.30 -7.19
C TYR A 149 10.99 3.12 -8.47
N THR A 150 9.91 3.38 -9.19
CA THR A 150 9.87 4.36 -10.28
C THR A 150 8.49 5.00 -10.36
N THR A 151 8.40 6.14 -11.03
CA THR A 151 7.15 6.89 -11.20
C THR A 151 6.83 7.05 -12.68
N ARG A 152 5.55 7.17 -13.02
CA ARG A 152 5.12 7.32 -14.41
C ARG A 152 3.84 8.13 -14.51
N THR A 153 3.80 9.06 -15.47
CA THR A 153 2.53 9.59 -16.00
C THR A 153 2.10 8.68 -17.15
N ASN A 154 0.92 8.09 -17.04
CA ASN A 154 0.38 7.15 -18.01
C ASN A 154 -0.26 7.87 -19.21
N LEU A 155 -0.51 7.13 -20.29
CA LEU A 155 -1.11 7.67 -21.51
C LEU A 155 -2.53 8.22 -21.30
N ASP A 156 -3.26 7.70 -20.30
CA ASP A 156 -4.60 8.16 -19.92
C ASP A 156 -4.58 9.39 -18.98
N GLY A 157 -3.39 9.88 -18.62
CA GLY A 157 -3.19 11.00 -17.71
C GLY A 157 -3.17 10.63 -16.23
N SER A 158 -3.41 9.36 -15.86
CA SER A 158 -3.20 8.89 -14.47
C SER A 158 -1.71 8.89 -14.11
N VAL A 159 -1.40 8.89 -12.81
CA VAL A 159 -0.02 8.76 -12.31
C VAL A 159 0.15 7.46 -11.54
N SER A 160 1.32 6.84 -11.66
CA SER A 160 1.64 5.59 -10.99
C SER A 160 2.96 5.68 -10.23
N VAL A 161 2.99 5.10 -9.03
CA VAL A 161 4.21 4.66 -8.35
C VAL A 161 4.33 3.15 -8.54
N PHE A 162 5.48 2.69 -9.01
CA PHE A 162 5.85 1.28 -9.01
C PHE A 162 6.83 1.06 -7.89
N VAL A 163 6.58 0.09 -7.03
CA VAL A 163 7.55 -0.41 -6.04
C VAL A 163 7.81 -1.89 -6.28
N GLY A 164 8.99 -2.38 -5.92
CA GLY A 164 9.29 -3.80 -6.07
C GLY A 164 10.66 -4.20 -5.55
N ALA A 165 10.82 -5.49 -5.29
CA ALA A 165 12.09 -6.08 -4.93
C ALA A 165 12.16 -7.53 -5.39
N MET A 166 13.34 -8.13 -5.24
CA MET A 166 13.53 -9.57 -5.34
C MET A 166 13.37 -10.20 -3.95
N ASP A 167 12.54 -11.22 -3.85
CA ASP A 167 12.53 -12.14 -2.70
C ASP A 167 13.76 -13.05 -2.81
N LEU A 168 14.74 -12.89 -1.92
CA LEU A 168 16.02 -13.58 -2.03
C LEU A 168 15.92 -15.11 -1.90
N PRO A 169 15.10 -15.68 -1.00
CA PRO A 169 14.96 -17.13 -0.85
C PRO A 169 14.44 -17.82 -2.11
N SER A 170 13.40 -17.25 -2.74
CA SER A 170 12.83 -17.82 -3.96
C SER A 170 13.44 -17.30 -5.25
N ARG A 171 14.23 -16.21 -5.18
CA ARG A 171 14.76 -15.44 -6.34
C ARG A 171 13.65 -14.96 -7.27
N THR A 172 12.46 -14.76 -6.74
CA THR A 172 11.31 -14.24 -7.49
C THR A 172 11.21 -12.74 -7.32
N HIS A 173 10.60 -12.08 -8.28
CA HIS A 173 10.47 -10.63 -8.31
C HIS A 173 9.02 -10.27 -8.07
N TRP A 174 8.77 -9.35 -7.15
CA TRP A 174 7.46 -8.77 -6.97
C TRP A 174 7.48 -7.29 -7.30
N ARG A 175 6.37 -6.80 -7.85
CA ARG A 175 6.14 -5.39 -8.13
C ARG A 175 4.69 -5.05 -7.81
N VAL A 176 4.47 -3.85 -7.31
CA VAL A 176 3.13 -3.28 -7.12
C VAL A 176 3.08 -1.93 -7.82
N GLU A 177 2.14 -1.78 -8.74
CA GLU A 177 1.72 -0.48 -9.24
C GLU A 177 0.67 0.10 -8.31
N ILE A 178 0.88 1.33 -7.85
CA ILE A 178 -0.08 2.15 -7.12
C ILE A 178 -0.49 3.25 -8.08
N ASN A 179 -1.70 3.16 -8.63
CA ASN A 179 -2.20 4.06 -9.66
C ASN A 179 -3.28 5.00 -9.12
N LEU A 180 -3.17 6.28 -9.46
CA LEU A 180 -4.17 7.30 -9.18
C LEU A 180 -4.65 7.95 -10.47
N LYS A 181 -5.94 7.79 -10.77
CA LYS A 181 -6.63 8.43 -11.90
C LYS A 181 -7.08 9.84 -11.52
N LYS A 182 -7.22 10.73 -12.51
CA LYS A 182 -7.59 12.14 -12.27
C LYS A 182 -8.99 12.35 -11.69
N ASP A 183 -9.93 11.48 -12.05
CA ASP A 183 -11.37 11.62 -11.85
C ASP A 183 -11.94 10.59 -10.86
N ARG A 184 -11.10 10.08 -9.95
CA ARG A 184 -11.45 8.98 -9.04
C ARG A 184 -11.10 9.31 -7.60
N SER A 185 -11.98 8.96 -6.66
CA SER A 185 -11.74 9.01 -5.21
C SER A 185 -11.17 7.70 -4.64
N ASN A 186 -10.57 6.88 -5.49
CA ASN A 186 -9.88 5.65 -5.12
C ASN A 186 -8.55 5.58 -5.85
N PHE A 187 -7.64 4.76 -5.31
CA PHE A 187 -6.43 4.34 -6.00
C PHE A 187 -6.48 2.82 -6.20
N GLU A 188 -5.81 2.36 -7.25
CA GLU A 188 -5.76 0.94 -7.62
C GLU A 188 -4.37 0.40 -7.30
N THR A 189 -4.30 -0.81 -6.74
CA THR A 189 -3.04 -1.55 -6.61
C THR A 189 -3.03 -2.75 -7.56
N THR A 190 -2.01 -2.86 -8.41
CA THR A 190 -1.83 -4.01 -9.32
C THR A 190 -0.54 -4.73 -8.98
N ALA A 191 -0.66 -5.97 -8.52
CA ALA A 191 0.46 -6.81 -8.13
C ALA A 191 0.94 -7.67 -9.30
N LEU A 192 2.26 -7.70 -9.52
CA LEU A 192 2.93 -8.62 -10.43
C LEU A 192 3.94 -9.44 -9.65
N TRP A 193 3.87 -10.77 -9.77
CA TRP A 193 4.89 -11.68 -9.29
C TRP A 193 5.48 -12.45 -10.47
N TYR A 194 6.80 -12.48 -10.55
CA TYR A 194 7.53 -13.06 -11.67
C TYR A 194 8.60 -14.02 -11.15
N ASN A 195 8.53 -15.26 -11.59
CA ASN A 195 9.53 -16.29 -11.33
C ASN A 195 10.46 -16.43 -12.54
N PRO A 196 11.69 -15.87 -12.50
CA PRO A 196 12.65 -16.03 -13.59
C PRO A 196 13.37 -17.40 -13.56
N THR A 197 13.13 -18.24 -12.57
CA THR A 197 13.86 -19.50 -12.37
C THR A 197 13.16 -20.67 -13.07
N PRO A 198 13.88 -21.75 -13.42
CA PRO A 198 13.27 -22.96 -13.99
C PRO A 198 12.53 -23.82 -12.95
N HIS A 199 12.55 -23.42 -11.67
CA HIS A 199 11.97 -24.19 -10.57
C HIS A 199 10.63 -23.60 -10.13
N THR A 200 9.73 -24.45 -9.69
CA THR A 200 8.51 -23.99 -9.00
C THR A 200 8.91 -23.33 -7.68
N GLN A 201 8.34 -22.16 -7.40
CA GLN A 201 8.59 -21.40 -6.19
C GLN A 201 7.30 -21.24 -5.38
N PRO A 202 7.38 -21.17 -4.04
CA PRO A 202 6.23 -20.82 -3.20
C PRO A 202 5.65 -19.47 -3.62
N TYR A 203 4.32 -19.38 -3.59
CA TYR A 203 3.58 -18.15 -3.84
C TYR A 203 2.64 -17.87 -2.67
N TYR A 204 2.99 -16.84 -1.91
CA TYR A 204 2.12 -16.20 -0.93
C TYR A 204 1.96 -14.73 -1.33
N ASN A 205 0.73 -14.23 -1.33
CA ASN A 205 0.43 -12.83 -1.58
C ASN A 205 -0.65 -12.34 -0.62
N TRP A 206 -0.38 -11.25 0.08
CA TRP A 206 -1.32 -10.64 1.01
C TRP A 206 -1.07 -9.13 1.15
N MET A 207 -2.12 -8.33 1.09
CA MET A 207 -2.04 -6.88 1.30
C MET A 207 -2.60 -6.56 2.69
N THR A 208 -1.73 -6.17 3.61
CA THR A 208 -2.13 -5.85 4.98
C THR A 208 -2.48 -4.38 5.06
N ALA A 209 -3.75 -4.03 4.86
CA ALA A 209 -4.27 -2.68 5.09
C ALA A 209 -4.60 -2.47 6.57
N ALA A 210 -4.24 -1.30 7.10
CA ALA A 210 -4.60 -0.88 8.44
C ALA A 210 -5.69 0.18 8.40
N ALA A 211 -6.66 0.06 9.31
CA ALA A 211 -7.72 1.03 9.54
C ALA A 211 -7.74 1.46 11.01
N PHE A 212 -8.35 2.61 11.30
CA PHE A 212 -8.60 3.03 12.68
C PHE A 212 -9.62 2.08 13.32
N ALA A 213 -9.27 1.52 14.47
CA ALA A 213 -10.19 0.71 15.26
C ALA A 213 -10.70 1.55 16.44
N ARG A 214 -11.96 1.98 16.34
CA ARG A 214 -12.72 2.61 17.42
C ARG A 214 -13.89 1.72 17.82
N ASP A 215 -14.53 2.04 18.93
CA ASP A 215 -15.62 1.23 19.49
C ASP A 215 -16.80 1.11 18.50
N ASP A 216 -16.98 2.08 17.62
CA ASP A 216 -18.00 2.11 16.58
C ASP A 216 -17.57 1.47 15.24
N LEU A 217 -16.35 0.94 15.12
CA LEU A 217 -15.90 0.26 13.89
C LEU A 217 -16.76 -0.97 13.62
N GLU A 218 -17.36 -1.03 12.43
CA GLU A 218 -18.05 -2.19 11.90
C GLU A 218 -17.30 -2.68 10.66
N VAL A 219 -17.00 -3.98 10.60
CA VAL A 219 -16.39 -4.60 9.42
C VAL A 219 -17.39 -5.37 8.59
N ALA A 220 -17.41 -5.09 7.30
CA ALA A 220 -18.21 -5.79 6.30
C ALA A 220 -17.31 -6.75 5.51
N PHE A 221 -17.43 -8.05 5.80
CA PHE A 221 -16.76 -9.11 5.06
C PHE A 221 -17.80 -10.07 4.45
N PRO A 222 -17.67 -10.44 3.17
CA PRO A 222 -18.55 -11.40 2.55
C PRO A 222 -18.26 -12.80 3.11
N GLY A 223 -19.29 -13.45 3.65
CA GLY A 223 -19.17 -14.81 4.16
C GLY A 223 -20.15 -15.12 5.29
N ASN A 224 -20.19 -16.39 5.67
CA ASN A 224 -21.04 -16.91 6.75
C ASN A 224 -20.24 -17.77 7.75
N GLN A 225 -18.94 -17.92 7.52
CA GLN A 225 -18.02 -18.65 8.37
C GLN A 225 -16.67 -17.93 8.43
N TYR A 226 -15.85 -18.23 9.43
CA TYR A 226 -14.44 -17.86 9.42
C TYR A 226 -13.55 -19.02 9.89
N LEU A 227 -12.32 -19.05 9.39
CA LEU A 227 -11.28 -19.99 9.82
C LEU A 227 -10.36 -19.33 10.84
N LYS A 228 -10.04 -20.05 11.91
CA LYS A 228 -8.87 -19.72 12.75
C LYS A 228 -7.58 -20.15 12.05
N HIS A 229 -6.43 -19.67 12.52
CA HIS A 229 -5.12 -20.10 12.01
C HIS A 229 -4.90 -21.63 12.04
N GLY A 230 -5.54 -22.35 12.97
CA GLY A 230 -5.50 -23.81 13.02
C GLY A 230 -6.47 -24.53 12.07
N GLY A 231 -7.21 -23.80 11.23
CA GLY A 231 -8.22 -24.34 10.32
C GLY A 231 -9.58 -24.64 10.96
N GLU A 232 -9.75 -24.40 12.26
CA GLU A 232 -11.03 -24.56 12.94
C GLU A 232 -12.07 -23.60 12.33
N VAL A 233 -13.20 -24.16 11.88
CA VAL A 233 -14.33 -23.41 11.31
C VAL A 233 -15.21 -22.87 12.42
N LYS A 234 -15.59 -21.60 12.32
CA LYS A 234 -16.52 -20.90 13.22
C LYS A 234 -17.57 -20.14 12.40
N SER A 235 -18.69 -19.82 13.03
CA SER A 235 -19.75 -19.02 12.42
C SER A 235 -19.36 -17.55 12.27
N TRP A 236 -19.82 -16.90 11.21
CA TRP A 236 -19.68 -15.47 10.94
C TRP A 236 -21.01 -14.90 10.41
N PRO A 237 -21.36 -13.64 10.73
CA PRO A 237 -20.69 -12.76 11.68
C PRO A 237 -21.09 -13.04 13.14
N VAL A 238 -22.18 -13.78 13.37
CA VAL A 238 -22.64 -14.10 14.72
C VAL A 238 -22.03 -15.40 15.23
N ASP A 239 -21.41 -15.35 16.42
CA ASP A 239 -20.82 -16.53 17.03
C ASP A 239 -21.82 -17.41 17.80
N ASN A 240 -21.35 -18.52 18.36
CA ASN A 240 -22.19 -19.46 19.10
C ASN A 240 -22.72 -18.94 20.45
N LYS A 241 -22.31 -17.74 20.88
CA LYS A 241 -22.82 -17.04 22.06
C LYS A 241 -23.78 -15.91 21.67
N GLY A 242 -24.09 -15.74 20.39
CA GLY A 242 -24.97 -14.69 19.89
C GLY A 242 -24.31 -13.32 19.80
N ARG A 243 -22.96 -13.24 19.81
CA ARG A 243 -22.23 -11.98 19.64
C ARG A 243 -22.03 -11.71 18.16
N ASP A 244 -22.34 -10.49 17.72
CA ASP A 244 -22.06 -10.06 16.35
C ASP A 244 -20.61 -9.58 16.22
N LEU A 245 -19.77 -10.37 15.56
CA LEU A 245 -18.32 -10.14 15.45
C LEU A 245 -17.95 -9.07 14.43
N SER A 246 -18.89 -8.59 13.60
CA SER A 246 -18.65 -7.47 12.67
C SER A 246 -18.35 -6.17 13.42
N PHE A 247 -18.94 -5.96 14.60
CA PHE A 247 -18.68 -4.80 15.43
C PHE A 247 -17.42 -4.99 16.28
N TYR A 248 -16.48 -4.06 16.20
CA TYR A 248 -15.22 -4.11 16.93
C TYR A 248 -15.43 -4.14 18.45
N ASP A 249 -16.41 -3.42 18.99
CA ASP A 249 -16.73 -3.43 20.43
C ASP A 249 -17.17 -4.81 20.96
N ASN A 250 -17.90 -5.56 20.14
CA ASN A 250 -18.33 -6.92 20.48
C ASN A 250 -17.16 -7.91 20.55
N ASN A 251 -15.96 -7.48 20.13
CA ASN A 251 -14.75 -8.27 20.17
C ASN A 251 -13.94 -8.10 21.47
N ARG A 252 -14.49 -7.50 22.54
CA ARG A 252 -13.84 -7.41 23.87
C ARG A 252 -13.86 -8.71 24.68
N PHE A 253 -13.27 -9.76 24.12
CA PHE A 253 -13.12 -11.04 24.80
C PHE A 253 -11.85 -11.73 24.31
N GLU A 254 -11.24 -12.54 25.17
CA GLU A 254 -9.98 -13.23 24.88
C GLU A 254 -8.85 -12.23 24.52
N GLY A 255 -7.90 -12.64 23.68
CA GLY A 255 -6.79 -11.81 23.22
C GLY A 255 -6.96 -11.34 21.78
N HIS A 256 -5.84 -11.17 21.08
CA HIS A 256 -5.83 -10.83 19.65
C HIS A 256 -6.58 -11.86 18.81
N LYS A 257 -7.25 -11.38 17.76
CA LYS A 257 -8.11 -12.20 16.91
C LYS A 257 -7.71 -12.09 15.45
N SER A 258 -7.93 -13.18 14.74
CA SER A 258 -7.78 -13.26 13.29
C SER A 258 -8.99 -13.99 12.73
N TYR A 259 -9.68 -13.32 11.80
CA TYR A 259 -10.88 -13.82 11.15
C TYR A 259 -10.60 -13.99 9.66
N HIS A 260 -10.35 -15.23 9.24
CA HIS A 260 -10.28 -15.56 7.82
C HIS A 260 -11.70 -15.88 7.34
N VAL A 261 -12.48 -14.83 7.03
CA VAL A 261 -13.89 -14.96 6.63
C VAL A 261 -14.00 -15.69 5.28
N VAL A 262 -14.93 -16.65 5.21
CA VAL A 262 -15.17 -17.54 4.07
C VAL A 262 -16.68 -17.83 3.93
N GLY A 263 -17.04 -18.56 2.88
CA GLY A 263 -18.40 -19.06 2.64
C GLY A 263 -19.20 -18.26 1.60
N GLU A 264 -18.72 -17.07 1.24
CA GLU A 264 -19.24 -16.30 0.11
C GLU A 264 -18.10 -15.55 -0.58
N GLN A 265 -18.16 -15.46 -1.91
CA GLN A 265 -17.20 -14.68 -2.70
C GLN A 265 -17.90 -13.43 -3.22
N LYS A 266 -17.48 -12.27 -2.73
CA LYS A 266 -17.77 -10.94 -3.32
C LYS A 266 -16.46 -10.25 -3.68
N ASP A 267 -16.57 -9.22 -4.49
CA ASP A 267 -15.47 -8.36 -4.95
C ASP A 267 -15.19 -7.16 -4.02
N PHE A 268 -15.74 -7.17 -2.80
CA PHE A 268 -15.50 -6.12 -1.80
C PHE A 268 -15.48 -6.65 -0.38
N PHE A 269 -14.76 -5.95 0.48
CA PHE A 269 -14.86 -5.95 1.94
C PHE A 269 -14.39 -4.57 2.45
N GLY A 270 -14.74 -4.20 3.67
CA GLY A 270 -14.35 -2.90 4.23
C GLY A 270 -14.79 -2.74 5.68
N GLY A 271 -14.60 -1.54 6.21
CA GLY A 271 -15.02 -1.12 7.55
C GLY A 271 -14.54 0.29 7.84
#